data_AF-A0A7C2VAK2-F1
#
_entry.id   AF-A0A7C2VAK2-F1
#
_cell.length_a   1.000
_cell.length_b   1.000
_cell.length_c   1.000
_cell.angle_alpha   90.00
_cell.angle_beta   90.00
_cell.angle_gamma   90.00
#
_symmetry.space_group_name_H-M   'P 1'
#
loop_
_entity.id
_entity.type
_entity.pdbx_description
1 polymer ?
#
loop_
_entity_poly.entity_id
_entity_poly.type
_entity_poly.pdbx_seq_one_letter_code
_entity_poly.pdbx_strand_id
1 'polypeptide(L)'
;MNNWQQWGYRLFFVTTTTALAFALGWLGSVAANYYTQTLQRLYFQGKLSAQQQFLVDLGFVMIGVLTAFLLGSWFTQRLWSLWETLEALSPVDKIAALFGAMLGLALAYLVLLVPMMLVWGRVPPLPLLALTLAITLVIVYFAVHTLLRVRDAISLSFPQIAQMLRGAQETVASNHRMPKSRDKVLDTSVIIDGRLADIVRTGFIEGRLLVPSFVLNELQMIADSEDELRRARGQRGLAVLETI
;
A
#
# COMPACT_ATOMS: atom_id res chain seq x y z
N MET A 1 -2.33 19.77 -0.10
CA MET A 1 -1.32 18.95 -0.81
C MET A 1 -0.19 19.86 -1.21
N ASN A 2 1.05 19.51 -0.88
CA ASN A 2 2.21 20.38 -1.14
C ASN A 2 2.42 20.52 -2.67
N ASN A 3 2.81 21.69 -3.16
CA ASN A 3 3.00 21.94 -4.60
C ASN A 3 3.89 20.87 -5.28
N TRP A 4 4.89 20.36 -4.55
CA TRP A 4 5.79 19.30 -5.01
C TRP A 4 5.09 17.95 -5.32
N GLN A 5 4.09 17.55 -4.55
CA GLN A 5 3.35 16.31 -4.80
C GLN A 5 2.48 16.41 -6.06
N GLN A 6 1.91 17.59 -6.33
CA GLN A 6 1.13 17.82 -7.54
C GLN A 6 1.99 17.79 -8.81
N TRP A 7 3.19 18.37 -8.76
CA TRP A 7 4.15 18.27 -9.86
C TRP A 7 4.63 16.83 -10.09
N GLY A 8 4.90 16.09 -9.01
CA GLY A 8 5.28 14.68 -9.09
C GLY A 8 4.22 13.81 -9.77
N TYR A 9 2.95 13.94 -9.38
CA TYR A 9 1.85 13.20 -10.01
C TYR A 9 1.69 13.54 -11.49
N ARG A 10 1.74 14.83 -11.86
CA ARG A 10 1.61 15.25 -13.26
C ARG A 10 2.74 14.70 -14.13
N LEU A 11 3.98 14.75 -13.64
CA LEU A 11 5.12 14.18 -14.35
C LEU A 11 4.97 12.66 -14.51
N PHE A 12 4.62 11.96 -13.44
CA PHE A 12 4.37 10.51 -13.45
C PHE A 12 3.24 10.10 -14.41
N PHE A 13 2.16 10.88 -14.44
CA PHE A 13 1.04 10.67 -15.34
C PHE A 13 1.49 10.76 -16.80
N VAL A 14 2.19 11.84 -17.17
CA VAL A 14 2.65 12.06 -18.55
C VAL A 14 3.66 10.99 -18.97
N THR A 15 4.64 10.66 -18.13
CA THR A 15 5.64 9.64 -18.47
C THR A 15 5.01 8.26 -18.63
N THR A 16 4.12 7.88 -17.72
CA THR A 16 3.48 6.55 -17.74
C THR A 16 2.51 6.40 -18.91
N THR A 17 1.68 7.41 -19.17
CA THR A 17 0.76 7.42 -20.34
C THR A 17 1.53 7.38 -21.66
N THR A 18 2.62 8.15 -21.77
CA THR A 18 3.49 8.13 -22.95
C THR A 18 4.14 6.75 -23.14
N ALA A 19 4.69 6.16 -22.08
CA ALA A 19 5.27 4.82 -22.12
C ALA A 19 4.23 3.75 -22.53
N LEU A 20 3.00 3.86 -22.02
CA LEU A 20 1.88 2.99 -22.40
C LEU A 20 1.52 3.14 -23.89
N ALA A 21 1.51 4.36 -24.41
CA ALA A 21 1.25 4.62 -25.83
C ALA A 21 2.30 3.98 -26.74
N PHE A 22 3.59 4.10 -26.38
CA PHE A 22 4.66 3.41 -27.12
C PHE A 22 4.53 1.89 -27.03
N ALA A 23 4.29 1.35 -25.84
CA ALA A 23 4.18 -0.11 -25.65
C ALA A 23 2.99 -0.72 -26.41
N LEU A 24 1.80 -0.11 -26.30
CA LEU A 24 0.61 -0.60 -27.01
C LEU A 24 0.65 -0.31 -28.51
N GLY A 25 1.29 0.78 -28.93
CA GLY A 25 1.57 1.03 -30.35
C GLY A 25 2.49 -0.05 -30.94
N TRP A 26 3.56 -0.40 -30.24
CA TRP A 26 4.46 -1.50 -30.65
C TRP A 26 3.74 -2.85 -30.70
N LEU A 27 2.93 -3.17 -29.67
CA LEU A 27 2.08 -4.37 -29.67
C LEU A 27 1.08 -4.37 -30.84
N GLY A 28 0.53 -3.21 -31.18
CA GLY A 28 -0.30 -3.02 -32.38
C GLY A 28 0.43 -3.44 -33.65
N SER A 29 1.67 -2.97 -33.85
CA SER A 29 2.49 -3.38 -35.01
C SER A 29 2.81 -4.88 -35.04
N VAL A 30 3.07 -5.49 -33.87
CA VAL A 30 3.27 -6.95 -33.79
C VAL A 30 1.99 -7.70 -34.15
N ALA A 31 0.84 -7.24 -33.65
CA ALA A 31 -0.46 -7.81 -33.97
C ALA A 31 -0.80 -7.67 -35.46
N ALA A 32 -0.48 -6.52 -36.07
CA ALA A 32 -0.64 -6.27 -37.49
C ALA A 32 0.16 -7.26 -38.34
N ASN A 33 1.43 -7.50 -37.97
CA ASN A 33 2.28 -8.49 -38.62
C ASN A 33 1.70 -9.90 -38.51
N TYR A 34 1.24 -10.30 -37.32
CA TYR A 34 0.63 -11.61 -37.11
C TYR A 34 -0.67 -11.79 -37.91
N TYR A 35 -1.51 -10.76 -37.92
CA TYR A 35 -2.75 -10.72 -38.70
C TYR A 35 -2.47 -10.85 -40.20
N THR A 36 -1.51 -10.07 -40.71
CA THR A 36 -1.10 -10.06 -42.12
C THR A 36 -0.54 -11.42 -42.55
N GLN A 37 0.32 -12.04 -41.73
CA GLN A 37 0.85 -13.38 -42.01
C GLN A 37 -0.24 -14.45 -42.01
N THR A 38 -1.21 -14.36 -41.09
CA THR A 38 -2.32 -15.31 -41.00
C THR A 38 -3.26 -15.17 -42.21
N LEU A 39 -3.58 -13.94 -42.62
CA LEU A 39 -4.39 -13.67 -43.81
C LEU A 39 -3.71 -14.19 -45.09
N GLN A 40 -2.40 -13.99 -45.24
CA GLN A 40 -1.64 -14.53 -46.37
C GLN A 40 -1.70 -16.05 -46.39
N ARG A 41 -1.55 -16.72 -45.24
CA ARG A 41 -1.66 -18.20 -45.18
C ARG A 41 -3.04 -18.74 -45.54
N LEU A 42 -4.11 -18.04 -45.18
CA LEU A 42 -5.49 -18.54 -45.32
C LEU A 42 -6.16 -18.15 -46.64
N TYR A 43 -5.90 -16.94 -47.15
CA TYR A 43 -6.71 -16.36 -48.24
C TYR A 43 -5.91 -15.92 -49.48
N PHE A 44 -4.63 -15.55 -49.33
CA PHE A 44 -3.86 -14.95 -50.42
C PHE A 44 -2.63 -15.77 -50.80
N GLN A 45 -2.59 -16.31 -52.02
CA GLN A 45 -1.39 -17.00 -52.54
C GLN A 45 -0.22 -16.04 -52.89
N GLY A 46 -0.40 -14.73 -52.75
CA GLY A 46 0.61 -13.71 -53.02
C GLY A 46 0.86 -12.78 -51.83
N LYS A 47 2.06 -12.19 -51.76
CA LYS A 47 2.41 -11.19 -50.75
C LYS A 47 1.58 -9.91 -50.97
N LEU A 48 1.09 -9.32 -49.87
CA LEU A 48 0.45 -8.01 -49.90
C LEU A 48 1.41 -6.94 -50.43
N SER A 49 0.88 -5.93 -51.13
CA SER A 49 1.66 -4.77 -51.56
C SER A 49 2.23 -4.05 -50.33
N ALA A 50 3.42 -3.45 -50.47
CA ALA A 50 4.05 -2.65 -49.41
C ALA A 50 3.12 -1.54 -48.89
N GLN A 51 2.31 -0.93 -49.77
CA GLN A 51 1.34 0.09 -49.37
C GLN A 51 0.19 -0.48 -48.52
N GLN A 52 -0.28 -1.68 -48.87
CA GLN A 52 -1.35 -2.35 -48.11
C GLN A 52 -0.85 -2.79 -46.73
N GLN A 53 0.37 -3.33 -46.66
CA GLN A 53 1.00 -3.70 -45.39
C GLN A 53 1.20 -2.48 -44.49
N PHE A 54 1.69 -1.36 -45.04
CA PHE A 54 1.84 -0.12 -44.30
C PHE A 54 0.52 0.42 -43.73
N LEU A 55 -0.57 0.38 -44.51
CA LEU A 55 -1.88 0.83 -44.04
C LEU A 55 -2.44 -0.04 -42.90
N VAL A 56 -2.23 -1.36 -42.98
CA VAL A 56 -2.64 -2.29 -41.91
C VAL A 56 -1.83 -2.01 -40.64
N ASP A 57 -0.49 -1.90 -40.76
CA ASP A 57 0.38 -1.61 -39.62
C ASP A 57 0.01 -0.28 -38.96
N LEU A 58 -0.20 0.78 -39.77
CA LEU A 58 -0.62 2.10 -39.27
C LEU A 58 -1.96 2.01 -38.52
N GLY A 59 -2.94 1.30 -39.07
CA GLY A 59 -4.25 1.13 -38.44
C GLY A 59 -4.16 0.47 -37.06
N PHE A 60 -3.42 -0.64 -36.95
CA PHE A 60 -3.24 -1.34 -35.68
C PHE A 60 -2.42 -0.54 -34.66
N VAL A 61 -1.38 0.18 -35.10
CA VAL A 61 -0.61 1.09 -34.23
C VAL A 61 -1.52 2.18 -33.67
N MET A 62 -2.36 2.80 -34.51
CA MET A 62 -3.30 3.83 -34.10
C MET A 62 -4.32 3.29 -33.09
N ILE A 63 -4.85 2.09 -33.31
CA ILE A 63 -5.73 1.41 -32.34
C ILE A 63 -5.01 1.21 -31.00
N GLY A 64 -3.74 0.75 -31.04
CA GLY A 64 -2.93 0.57 -29.84
C GLY A 64 -2.71 1.86 -29.06
N VAL A 65 -2.32 2.94 -29.74
CA VAL A 65 -2.10 4.27 -29.14
C VAL A 65 -3.40 4.85 -28.57
N LEU A 66 -4.51 4.75 -29.29
CA LEU A 66 -5.82 5.21 -28.81
C LEU A 66 -6.26 4.44 -27.57
N THR A 67 -6.07 3.12 -27.58
CA THR A 67 -6.35 2.26 -26.42
C THR A 67 -5.49 2.66 -25.22
N ALA A 68 -4.21 2.97 -25.45
CA ALA A 68 -3.30 3.46 -24.42
C ALA A 68 -3.74 4.79 -23.81
N PHE A 69 -4.23 5.72 -24.64
CA PHE A 69 -4.71 7.01 -24.16
C PHE A 69 -5.98 6.87 -23.31
N LEU A 70 -6.93 6.02 -23.75
CA LEU A 70 -8.17 5.73 -23.04
C LEU A 70 -7.92 5.04 -21.69
N LEU A 71 -7.09 3.98 -21.69
CA LEU A 71 -6.81 3.20 -20.50
C LEU A 71 -5.73 3.82 -19.61
N GLY A 72 -4.90 4.70 -20.17
CA GLY A 72 -3.75 5.28 -19.49
C GLY A 72 -4.17 6.09 -18.26
N SER A 73 -5.27 6.83 -18.34
CA SER A 73 -5.77 7.60 -17.19
C SER A 73 -6.17 6.69 -16.03
N TRP A 74 -6.94 5.64 -16.30
CA TRP A 74 -7.32 4.65 -15.30
C TRP A 74 -6.10 3.92 -14.70
N PHE A 75 -5.18 3.49 -15.57
CA PHE A 75 -3.99 2.75 -15.16
C PHE A 75 -3.05 3.59 -14.30
N THR A 76 -2.81 4.85 -14.68
CA THR A 76 -1.95 5.77 -13.92
C THR A 76 -2.53 6.12 -12.56
N GLN A 77 -3.84 6.39 -12.49
CA GLN A 77 -4.52 6.59 -11.21
C GLN A 77 -4.39 5.37 -10.31
N ARG A 78 -4.55 4.16 -10.88
CA ARG A 78 -4.42 2.92 -10.11
C ARG A 78 -2.99 2.73 -9.62
N LEU A 79 -1.98 2.90 -10.46
CA LEU A 79 -0.58 2.82 -10.04
C LEU A 79 -0.23 3.85 -8.97
N TRP A 80 -0.72 5.08 -9.11
CA TRP A 80 -0.49 6.13 -8.12
C TRP A 80 -1.14 5.78 -6.78
N SER A 81 -2.39 5.29 -6.79
CA SER A 81 -3.06 4.84 -5.56
C SER A 81 -2.30 3.69 -4.89
N LEU A 82 -1.74 2.76 -5.68
CA LEU A 82 -0.92 1.67 -5.15
C LEU A 82 0.38 2.21 -4.54
N TRP A 83 1.04 3.15 -5.21
CA TRP A 83 2.22 3.82 -4.70
C TRP A 83 1.96 4.49 -3.35
N GLU A 84 0.90 5.31 -3.25
CA GLU A 84 0.54 5.98 -2.00
C GLU A 84 0.20 4.98 -0.89
N THR A 85 -0.51 3.90 -1.20
CA THR A 85 -0.80 2.86 -0.19
C THR A 85 0.48 2.20 0.30
N LEU A 86 1.41 1.84 -0.60
CA LEU A 86 2.70 1.25 -0.23
C LEU A 86 3.53 2.23 0.59
N GLU A 87 3.55 3.51 0.23
CA GLU A 87 4.32 4.53 0.95
C GLU A 87 3.80 4.75 2.37
N ALA A 88 2.47 4.69 2.55
CA ALA A 88 1.78 4.83 3.84
C ALA A 88 1.96 3.61 4.78
N LEU A 89 2.39 2.45 4.28
CA LEU A 89 2.66 1.26 5.09
C LEU A 89 3.83 1.46 6.05
N SER A 90 3.77 0.81 7.22
CA SER A 90 4.91 0.79 8.14
C SER A 90 6.11 0.05 7.51
N PRO A 91 7.36 0.33 7.95
CA PRO A 91 8.54 -0.37 7.40
C PRO A 91 8.45 -1.89 7.53
N VAL A 92 7.84 -2.38 8.61
CA VAL A 92 7.63 -3.81 8.84
C VAL A 92 6.60 -4.39 7.87
N ASP A 93 5.52 -3.67 7.59
CA ASP A 93 4.49 -4.12 6.64
C ASP A 93 5.02 -4.12 5.20
N LYS A 94 5.94 -3.20 4.86
CA LYS A 94 6.65 -3.21 3.57
C LYS A 94 7.51 -4.47 3.42
N ILE A 95 8.25 -4.85 4.47
CA ILE A 95 9.06 -6.08 4.47
C ILE A 95 8.17 -7.31 4.35
N ALA A 96 7.08 -7.37 5.13
CA ALA A 96 6.11 -8.46 5.05
C ALA A 96 5.49 -8.54 3.64
N ALA A 97 5.08 -7.42 3.05
CA ALA A 97 4.56 -7.41 1.68
C ALA A 97 5.60 -7.91 0.66
N LEU A 98 6.87 -7.54 0.82
CA LEU A 98 7.96 -7.99 -0.06
C LEU A 98 8.18 -9.51 0.05
N PHE A 99 8.23 -10.04 1.28
CA PHE A 99 8.34 -11.48 1.52
C PHE A 99 7.13 -12.23 0.96
N GLY A 100 5.93 -11.68 1.12
CA GLY A 100 4.69 -12.27 0.60
C GLY A 100 4.70 -12.30 -0.92
N ALA A 101 5.21 -11.25 -1.56
CA ALA A 101 5.37 -11.20 -3.00
C ALA A 101 6.40 -12.21 -3.50
N MET A 102 7.56 -12.33 -2.82
CA MET A 102 8.57 -13.35 -3.16
C MET A 102 8.03 -14.76 -3.02
N LEU A 103 7.39 -15.09 -1.89
CA LEU A 103 6.78 -16.39 -1.66
C LEU A 103 5.66 -16.68 -2.66
N GLY A 104 4.82 -15.69 -2.94
CA GLY A 104 3.76 -15.80 -3.94
C GLY A 104 4.29 -16.05 -5.34
N LEU A 105 5.38 -15.40 -5.73
CA LEU A 105 6.00 -15.59 -7.03
C LEU A 105 6.66 -16.98 -7.13
N ALA A 106 7.34 -17.43 -6.08
CA ALA A 106 7.89 -18.78 -6.00
C ALA A 106 6.80 -19.85 -6.08
N LEU A 107 5.69 -19.66 -5.35
CA LEU A 107 4.54 -20.57 -5.38
C LEU A 107 3.88 -20.56 -6.76
N ALA A 108 3.68 -19.39 -7.35
CA ALA A 108 3.12 -19.25 -8.70
C ALA A 108 3.97 -19.99 -9.73
N TYR A 109 5.29 -19.83 -9.66
CA TYR A 109 6.23 -20.56 -10.51
C TYR A 109 6.08 -22.07 -10.35
N LEU A 110 6.07 -22.58 -9.12
CA LEU A 110 5.91 -24.01 -8.85
C LEU A 110 4.57 -24.57 -9.37
N VAL A 111 3.47 -23.85 -9.14
CA VAL A 111 2.12 -24.26 -9.58
C VAL A 111 2.00 -24.23 -11.10
N LEU A 112 2.59 -23.23 -11.76
CA LEU A 112 2.51 -23.06 -13.21
C LEU A 112 3.52 -23.91 -13.98
N LEU A 113 4.55 -24.47 -13.33
CA LEU A 113 5.60 -25.25 -13.99
C LEU A 113 5.03 -26.48 -14.74
N VAL A 114 4.21 -27.28 -14.07
CA VAL A 114 3.66 -28.53 -14.64
C VAL A 114 2.65 -28.27 -15.78
N PRO A 115 1.63 -27.39 -15.62
CA PRO A 115 0.71 -27.07 -16.71
C PRO A 115 1.41 -26.43 -17.91
N MET A 116 2.38 -25.55 -17.65
CA MET A 116 3.10 -24.87 -18.73
C MET A 116 3.89 -25.85 -19.59
N MET A 117 4.55 -26.85 -18.98
CA MET A 117 5.25 -27.90 -19.72
C MET A 117 4.32 -28.76 -20.59
N LEU A 118 3.10 -29.04 -20.12
CA LEU A 118 2.16 -29.90 -20.84
C LEU A 118 1.52 -29.21 -22.06
N VAL A 119 1.28 -27.91 -21.94
CA VAL A 119 0.57 -27.09 -22.93
C VAL A 119 1.55 -26.43 -23.91
N TRP A 120 2.85 -26.42 -23.60
CA TRP A 120 3.89 -25.85 -24.45
C TRP A 120 3.84 -26.42 -25.87
N GLY A 121 3.71 -25.54 -26.86
CA GLY A 121 3.66 -25.89 -28.28
C GLY A 121 2.28 -26.30 -28.81
N ARG A 122 1.26 -26.51 -27.97
CA ARG A 122 -0.12 -26.83 -28.41
C ARG A 122 -1.03 -25.60 -28.51
N VAL A 123 -0.72 -24.55 -27.76
CA VAL A 123 -1.56 -23.34 -27.65
C VAL A 123 -0.75 -22.13 -28.12
N PRO A 124 -1.40 -21.14 -28.78
CA PRO A 124 -0.70 -19.93 -29.19
C PRO A 124 -0.02 -19.23 -28.00
N PRO A 125 1.17 -18.64 -28.18
CA PRO A 125 1.98 -18.12 -27.08
C PRO A 125 1.34 -16.92 -26.36
N LEU A 126 0.62 -16.06 -27.09
CA LEU A 126 -0.02 -14.86 -26.53
C LEU A 126 -1.12 -15.17 -25.47
N PRO A 127 -2.15 -15.99 -25.76
CA PRO A 127 -3.16 -16.32 -24.75
C PRO A 127 -2.57 -17.11 -23.57
N LEU A 128 -1.56 -17.96 -23.82
CA LEU A 128 -0.87 -18.69 -22.77
C LEU A 128 -0.12 -17.75 -21.82
N LEU A 129 0.58 -16.75 -22.36
CA LEU A 129 1.26 -15.71 -21.57
C LEU A 129 0.24 -14.91 -20.72
N ALA A 130 -0.87 -14.49 -21.33
CA ALA A 130 -1.90 -13.72 -20.64
C ALA A 130 -2.51 -14.52 -19.46
N LEU A 131 -2.82 -15.80 -19.67
CA LEU A 131 -3.33 -16.69 -18.63
C LEU A 131 -2.31 -16.89 -17.50
N THR A 132 -1.04 -17.12 -17.86
CA THR A 132 0.06 -17.32 -16.91
C THR A 132 0.24 -16.08 -16.02
N LEU A 133 0.24 -14.89 -16.62
CA LEU A 133 0.32 -13.63 -15.88
C LEU A 133 -0.89 -13.42 -14.97
N ALA A 134 -2.10 -13.70 -15.45
CA ALA A 134 -3.32 -13.57 -14.65
C ALA A 134 -3.28 -14.48 -13.40
N ILE A 135 -2.94 -15.76 -13.57
CA ILE A 135 -2.84 -16.72 -12.46
C ILE A 135 -1.73 -16.28 -11.48
N THR A 136 -0.58 -15.86 -12.00
CA THR A 136 0.55 -15.39 -11.17
C THR A 136 0.14 -14.22 -10.30
N LEU A 137 -0.53 -13.20 -10.87
CA LEU A 137 -0.98 -12.02 -10.14
C LEU A 137 -1.97 -12.40 -9.02
N VAL A 138 -2.87 -13.33 -9.28
CA VAL A 138 -3.84 -13.82 -8.28
C VAL A 138 -3.11 -14.50 -7.12
N ILE A 139 -2.18 -15.41 -7.40
CA ILE A 139 -1.41 -16.13 -6.38
C ILE A 139 -0.58 -15.16 -5.54
N VAL A 140 0.13 -14.23 -6.19
CA VAL A 140 0.95 -13.21 -5.51
C VAL A 140 0.08 -12.34 -4.61
N TYR A 141 -1.08 -11.88 -5.09
CA TYR A 141 -2.03 -11.10 -4.29
C TYR A 141 -2.47 -11.86 -3.02
N PHE A 142 -2.85 -13.13 -3.15
CA PHE A 142 -3.24 -13.95 -2.00
C PHE A 142 -2.08 -14.18 -1.03
N ALA A 143 -0.87 -14.42 -1.53
CA ALA A 143 0.31 -14.63 -0.68
C ALA A 143 0.66 -13.38 0.13
N VAL A 144 0.68 -12.19 -0.50
CA VAL A 144 0.88 -10.90 0.18
C VAL A 144 -0.19 -10.68 1.24
N HIS A 145 -1.46 -10.84 0.88
CA HIS A 145 -2.58 -10.60 1.80
C HIS A 145 -2.57 -11.56 3.00
N THR A 146 -2.23 -12.83 2.76
CA THR A 146 -2.14 -13.83 3.81
C THR A 146 -1.00 -13.51 4.77
N LEU A 147 0.18 -13.12 4.25
CA LEU A 147 1.34 -12.85 5.09
C LEU A 147 1.14 -11.59 5.96
N LEU A 148 0.49 -10.56 5.42
CA LEU A 148 0.12 -9.38 6.19
C LEU A 148 -0.84 -9.74 7.35
N ARG A 149 -1.81 -10.64 7.12
CA ARG A 149 -2.72 -11.13 8.18
C ARG A 149 -2.03 -12.02 9.21
N VAL A 150 -1.12 -12.89 8.77
CA VAL A 150 -0.37 -13.77 9.67
C VAL A 150 0.53 -12.94 10.60
N ARG A 151 1.11 -11.83 10.12
CA ARG A 151 1.84 -10.87 10.95
C ARG A 151 0.98 -10.35 12.10
N ASP A 152 -0.27 -9.97 11.81
CA ASP A 152 -1.19 -9.48 12.85
C ASP A 152 -1.49 -10.57 13.87
N ALA A 153 -1.75 -11.80 13.42
CA ALA A 153 -2.00 -12.96 14.28
C ALA A 153 -0.79 -13.35 15.15
N ILE A 154 0.44 -13.32 14.60
CA ILE A 154 1.69 -13.60 15.34
C ILE A 154 1.92 -12.52 16.40
N SER A 155 1.66 -11.25 16.07
CA SER A 155 1.83 -10.15 17.02
C SER A 155 0.91 -10.25 18.24
N LEU A 156 -0.28 -10.82 18.06
CA LEU A 156 -1.26 -11.06 19.13
C LEU A 156 -0.96 -12.33 19.92
N SER A 157 -0.45 -13.38 19.27
CA SER A 157 -0.26 -14.70 19.88
C SER A 157 1.11 -14.88 20.55
N PHE A 158 2.13 -14.11 20.15
CA PHE A 158 3.51 -14.25 20.64
C PHE A 158 4.16 -12.88 20.89
N PRO A 159 3.81 -12.18 21.98
CA PRO A 159 4.33 -10.85 22.29
C PRO A 159 5.87 -10.81 22.44
N GLN A 160 6.50 -11.93 22.86
CA GLN A 160 7.96 -12.06 22.98
C GLN A 160 8.68 -12.05 21.61
N ILE A 161 8.12 -12.68 20.59
CA ILE A 161 8.67 -12.69 19.22
C ILE A 161 8.43 -11.33 18.55
N ALA A 162 7.27 -10.71 18.82
CA ALA A 162 6.98 -9.35 18.37
C ALA A 162 7.97 -8.33 18.96
N GLN A 163 8.43 -8.53 20.20
CA GLN A 163 9.45 -7.69 20.85
C GLN A 163 10.86 -7.90 20.26
N MET A 164 11.23 -9.14 19.89
CA MET A 164 12.48 -9.42 19.15
C MET A 164 12.51 -8.82 17.74
N LEU A 165 11.39 -8.90 17.00
CA LEU A 165 11.28 -8.30 15.67
C LEU A 165 11.26 -6.75 15.71
N ARG A 166 10.76 -6.16 16.80
CA ARG A 166 10.87 -4.70 17.05
C ARG A 166 12.27 -4.30 17.52
N GLY A 167 12.98 -5.17 18.25
CA GLY A 167 14.34 -4.93 18.76
C GLY A 167 15.41 -4.74 17.67
N ALA A 168 15.18 -5.24 16.45
CA ALA A 168 16.05 -4.96 15.29
C ALA A 168 15.87 -3.55 14.71
N GLN A 169 14.88 -2.78 15.18
CA GLN A 169 14.52 -1.46 14.64
C GLN A 169 14.96 -0.30 15.54
N GLU A 170 15.55 -0.57 16.72
CA GLU A 170 15.85 0.45 17.73
C GLU A 170 17.27 1.05 17.70
N THR A 171 18.11 0.80 16.69
CA THR A 171 19.43 1.46 16.62
C THR A 171 19.46 2.79 15.86
N VAL A 172 18.39 3.21 15.18
CA VAL A 172 18.36 4.50 14.45
C VAL A 172 16.98 5.18 14.54
N ALA A 173 16.60 5.63 15.73
CA ALA A 173 15.78 6.84 15.93
C ALA A 173 15.36 6.94 17.39
N SER A 174 16.14 7.68 18.16
CA SER A 174 15.67 8.31 19.40
C SER A 174 14.54 9.29 19.08
N ASN A 175 13.31 8.80 19.01
CA ASN A 175 12.12 9.56 19.38
C ASN A 175 10.95 8.60 19.57
N HIS A 176 10.48 8.52 20.80
CA HIS A 176 9.34 7.71 21.24
C HIS A 176 8.13 7.90 20.31
N ARG A 177 8.00 7.03 19.31
CA ARG A 177 6.77 6.83 18.54
C ARG A 177 6.31 5.42 18.83
N MET A 178 5.61 5.29 19.94
CA MET A 178 4.71 4.17 20.18
C MET A 178 3.79 3.98 18.97
N PRO A 179 3.29 2.76 18.72
CA PRO A 179 2.32 2.49 17.65
C PRO A 179 1.17 3.51 17.73
N LYS A 180 0.53 3.83 16.60
CA LYS A 180 -0.62 4.75 16.50
C LYS A 180 -1.82 4.27 17.35
N SER A 181 -1.70 4.24 18.67
CA SER A 181 -2.84 4.28 19.58
C SER A 181 -3.46 5.67 19.43
N ARG A 182 -4.79 5.72 19.36
CA ARG A 182 -5.52 6.99 19.29
C ARG A 182 -5.16 7.82 20.52
N ASP A 183 -4.82 9.09 20.30
CA ASP A 183 -4.59 10.03 21.39
C ASP A 183 -5.84 10.07 22.30
N LYS A 184 -5.62 10.16 23.61
CA LYS A 184 -6.68 10.14 24.64
C LYS A 184 -6.78 11.53 25.24
N VAL A 185 -7.96 12.13 25.17
CA VAL A 185 -8.21 13.44 25.78
C VAL A 185 -8.65 13.24 27.22
N LEU A 186 -8.00 13.93 28.14
CA LEU A 186 -8.29 13.88 29.57
C LEU A 186 -9.28 14.99 29.96
N ASP A 187 -10.16 14.66 30.89
CA ASP A 187 -11.13 15.58 31.51
C ASP A 187 -10.76 15.83 32.99
N THR A 188 -11.25 16.93 33.55
CA THR A 188 -10.99 17.36 34.94
C THR A 188 -11.37 16.27 35.93
N SER A 189 -12.51 15.61 35.72
CA SER A 189 -13.03 14.54 36.58
C SER A 189 -12.09 13.33 36.69
N VAL A 190 -11.52 12.90 35.56
CA VAL A 190 -10.59 11.75 35.47
C VAL A 190 -9.27 12.04 36.19
N ILE A 191 -8.83 13.30 36.15
CA ILE A 191 -7.59 13.74 36.80
C ILE A 191 -7.77 13.79 38.33
N ILE A 192 -8.91 14.32 38.81
CA ILE A 192 -9.18 14.46 40.25
C ILE A 192 -9.39 13.11 40.95
N ASP A 193 -9.89 12.09 40.24
CA ASP A 193 -10.09 10.74 40.79
C ASP A 193 -8.76 10.09 41.25
N GLY A 194 -7.62 10.51 40.68
CA GLY A 194 -6.28 10.16 41.15
C GLY A 194 -5.80 8.75 40.80
N ARG A 195 -6.66 7.89 40.23
CA ARG A 195 -6.28 6.54 39.76
C ARG A 195 -5.55 6.54 38.42
N LEU A 196 -5.57 7.67 37.70
CA LEU A 196 -4.98 7.79 36.36
C LEU A 196 -3.48 7.45 36.35
N ALA A 197 -2.70 7.98 37.30
CA ALA A 197 -1.25 7.74 37.35
C ALA A 197 -0.91 6.26 37.53
N ASP A 198 -1.63 5.54 38.40
CA ASP A 198 -1.38 4.12 38.63
C ASP A 198 -1.73 3.28 37.40
N ILE A 199 -2.83 3.61 36.71
CA ILE A 199 -3.24 2.94 35.47
C ILE A 199 -2.23 3.22 34.35
N VAL A 200 -1.74 4.46 34.22
CA VAL A 200 -0.69 4.82 33.25
C VAL A 200 0.60 4.03 33.54
N ARG A 201 1.01 3.93 34.80
CA ARG A 201 2.20 3.16 35.22
C ARG A 201 2.09 1.66 34.95
N THR A 202 0.89 1.09 34.94
CA THR A 202 0.69 -0.32 34.58
C THR A 202 0.89 -0.60 33.08
N GLY A 203 0.99 0.44 32.24
CA GLY A 203 1.06 0.31 30.79
C GLY A 203 -0.27 -0.02 30.13
N PHE A 204 -1.39 0.01 30.87
CA PHE A 204 -2.72 -0.29 30.36
C PHE A 204 -3.26 0.80 29.41
N ILE A 205 -2.86 2.06 29.60
CA ILE A 205 -3.26 3.17 28.73
C ILE A 205 -2.20 3.37 27.65
N GLU A 206 -2.57 3.07 26.40
CA GLU A 206 -1.72 3.27 25.23
C GLU A 206 -1.99 4.63 24.57
N GLY A 207 -0.95 5.25 23.99
CA GLY A 207 -1.04 6.48 23.20
C GLY A 207 -0.76 7.74 24.00
N ARG A 208 -0.82 8.92 23.35
CA ARG A 208 -0.55 10.20 24.01
C ARG A 208 -1.77 10.66 24.80
N LEU A 209 -1.54 11.11 26.03
CA LEU A 209 -2.55 11.79 26.83
C LEU A 209 -2.53 13.29 26.48
N LEU A 210 -3.67 13.81 26.05
CA LEU A 210 -3.85 15.21 25.71
C LEU A 210 -4.67 15.88 26.82
N VAL A 211 -4.08 16.88 27.46
CA VAL A 211 -4.77 17.71 28.45
C VAL A 211 -5.08 19.06 27.80
N PRO A 212 -6.36 19.39 27.54
CA PRO A 212 -6.74 20.70 27.03
C PRO A 212 -6.43 21.83 28.03
N SER A 213 -6.11 23.03 27.54
CA SER A 213 -5.79 24.16 28.41
C SER A 213 -6.94 24.55 29.34
N PHE A 214 -8.20 24.36 28.94
CA PHE A 214 -9.35 24.66 29.80
C PHE A 214 -9.45 23.72 31.01
N VAL A 215 -9.00 22.46 30.87
CA VAL A 215 -8.95 21.47 31.96
C VAL A 215 -7.90 21.88 32.99
N LEU A 216 -6.74 22.37 32.53
CA LEU A 216 -5.71 22.91 33.42
C LEU A 216 -6.22 24.14 34.18
N ASN A 217 -6.91 25.05 33.49
CA ASN A 217 -7.49 26.24 34.12
C ASN A 217 -8.57 25.88 35.16
N GLU A 218 -9.40 24.88 34.88
CA GLU A 218 -10.41 24.40 35.82
C GLU A 218 -9.76 23.75 37.06
N LEU A 219 -8.72 22.92 36.88
CA LEU A 219 -7.96 22.34 37.99
C LEU A 219 -7.29 23.41 38.86
N GLN A 220 -6.70 24.45 38.25
CA GLN A 220 -6.13 25.58 38.98
C GLN A 220 -7.20 26.34 39.77
N MET A 221 -8.35 26.62 39.17
CA MET A 221 -9.47 27.27 39.86
C MET A 221 -9.99 26.45 41.05
N ILE A 222 -10.03 25.12 40.91
CA ILE A 222 -10.39 24.22 42.02
C ILE A 222 -9.30 24.21 43.10
N ALA A 223 -8.02 24.25 42.70
CA ALA A 223 -6.86 24.30 43.60
C ALA A 223 -6.72 25.65 44.34
N ASP A 224 -7.37 26.71 43.85
CA ASP A 224 -7.41 28.03 44.48
C ASP A 224 -8.74 28.29 45.23
N SER A 225 -9.58 27.26 45.40
CA SER A 225 -10.86 27.39 46.09
C SER A 225 -10.70 27.65 47.60
N GLU A 226 -11.56 28.51 48.16
CA GLU A 226 -11.65 28.75 49.61
C GLU A 226 -12.00 27.47 50.39
N ASP A 227 -12.79 26.58 49.78
CA ASP A 227 -13.14 25.27 50.32
C ASP A 227 -11.91 24.33 50.32
N GLU A 228 -11.49 23.95 51.53
CA GLU A 228 -10.33 23.09 51.79
C GLU A 228 -10.40 21.73 51.09
N LEU A 229 -11.57 21.13 51.01
CA LEU A 229 -11.75 19.84 50.33
C LEU A 229 -11.60 19.97 48.81
N ARG A 230 -12.10 21.07 48.24
CA ARG A 230 -11.94 21.36 46.81
C ARG A 230 -10.49 21.68 46.48
N ARG A 231 -9.86 22.52 47.30
CA ARG A 231 -8.44 22.88 47.19
C ARG A 231 -7.52 21.67 47.17
N ALA A 232 -7.69 20.77 48.13
CA ALA A 232 -6.89 19.54 48.25
C ALA A 232 -7.06 18.63 47.02
N ARG A 233 -8.28 18.54 46.48
CA ARG A 233 -8.57 17.76 45.26
C ARG A 233 -7.91 18.38 44.01
N GLY A 234 -7.99 19.69 43.85
CA GLY A 234 -7.34 20.40 42.73
C GLY A 234 -5.82 20.27 42.78
N GLN A 235 -5.21 20.48 43.94
CA GLN A 235 -3.77 20.31 44.15
C GLN A 235 -3.32 18.87 43.86
N ARG A 236 -4.10 17.87 44.30
CA ARG A 236 -3.83 16.46 44.00
C ARG A 236 -3.91 16.17 42.49
N GLY A 237 -4.90 16.73 41.80
CA GLY A 237 -5.04 16.58 40.35
C GLY A 237 -3.85 17.17 39.59
N LEU A 238 -3.38 18.36 39.98
CA LEU A 238 -2.17 18.98 39.43
C LEU A 238 -0.92 18.14 39.68
N ALA A 239 -0.75 17.61 40.90
CA ALA A 239 0.37 16.73 41.24
C ALA A 239 0.36 15.44 40.42
N VAL A 240 -0.82 14.86 40.12
CA VAL A 240 -0.93 13.68 39.25
C VAL A 240 -0.43 13.99 37.84
N LEU A 241 -0.80 15.14 37.27
CA LEU A 241 -0.34 15.57 35.95
C LEU A 241 1.17 15.77 35.86
N GLU A 242 1.82 16.14 36.96
CA GLU A 242 3.28 16.34 37.02
C GLU A 242 4.05 15.00 37.05
N THR A 243 3.37 13.90 37.40
CA THR A 243 3.97 12.56 37.52
C THR A 243 3.78 11.64 36.31
N ILE A 244 2.98 12.06 35.33
CA ILE A 244 2.66 11.30 34.11
C ILE A 244 3.30 11.94 32.88
#